data_AF-A0A9D0ZTQ7-F1
#
_entry.id   AF-A0A9D0ZTQ7-F1
#
_cell.length_a   1.000
_cell.length_b   1.000
_cell.length_c   1.000
_cell.angle_alpha   90.00
_cell.angle_beta   90.00
_cell.angle_gamma   90.00
#
_symmetry.space_group_name_H-M   'P 1'
#
loop_
_entity.id
_entity.type
_entity.pdbx_description
1 polymer ?
#
loop_
_entity_poly.entity_id
_entity_poly.type
_entity_poly.pdbx_seq_one_letter_code
_entity_poly.pdbx_strand_id
1 'polypeptide(L)'
;MKGKKIFYIVLTLICMSPFMVKADCDYQRLAELSKLASNVKVSYNYDSNANFTVTLTNLTDDIYVTDNFGNSFDGHDERQVSYGSGNTITYQVFSNDANCPGRQLGTKYITLPSFNPYYATDDCKNNPGFQYCQKWTSSVININTFDSALADYEDEISGVNDEKAEESSIWEIIVNFFEENFYIVIGLGIVILVFIVMLIIRLWPKKKR
;
A
#
# COMPACT_ATOMS: atom_id res chain seq x y z
N MET A 1 -9.12 87.03 -5.81
CA MET A 1 -10.17 86.06 -6.22
C MET A 1 -9.67 84.86 -7.04
N LYS A 2 -8.53 84.92 -7.76
CA LYS A 2 -8.04 83.81 -8.61
C LYS A 2 -7.56 82.57 -7.82
N GLY A 3 -6.90 82.74 -6.68
CA GLY A 3 -6.40 81.61 -5.86
C GLY A 3 -7.48 80.72 -5.23
N LYS A 4 -8.62 81.31 -4.83
CA LYS A 4 -9.76 80.55 -4.26
C LYS A 4 -10.38 79.59 -5.29
N LYS A 5 -10.45 79.98 -6.57
CA LYS A 5 -11.00 79.13 -7.63
C LYS A 5 -10.08 77.94 -7.96
N ILE A 6 -8.76 78.15 -7.94
CA ILE A 6 -7.77 77.08 -8.14
C ILE A 6 -7.84 76.06 -6.98
N PHE A 7 -8.00 76.55 -5.75
CA PHE A 7 -8.16 75.67 -4.58
C PHE A 7 -9.38 74.75 -4.71
N TYR A 8 -10.54 75.27 -5.13
CA TYR A 8 -11.74 74.44 -5.32
C TYR A 8 -11.58 73.43 -6.46
N ILE A 9 -10.89 73.78 -7.56
CA ILE A 9 -10.64 72.86 -8.68
C ILE A 9 -9.72 71.70 -8.25
N VAL A 10 -8.67 71.98 -7.48
CA VAL A 10 -7.75 70.96 -6.94
C VAL A 10 -8.48 70.05 -5.94
N LEU A 11 -9.35 70.61 -5.11
CA LEU A 11 -10.13 69.85 -4.14
C LEU A 11 -11.12 68.88 -4.82
N THR A 12 -11.77 69.31 -5.91
CA THR A 12 -12.65 68.42 -6.70
C THR A 12 -11.88 67.32 -7.42
N LEU A 13 -10.65 67.58 -7.87
CA LEU A 13 -9.83 66.57 -8.55
C LEU A 13 -9.36 65.46 -7.59
N ILE A 14 -9.08 65.81 -6.33
CA ILE A 14 -8.70 64.86 -5.27
C ILE A 14 -9.90 64.01 -4.82
N CYS A 15 -11.11 64.57 -4.77
CA CYS A 15 -12.31 63.78 -4.44
C CYS A 15 -12.76 62.83 -5.56
N MET A 16 -12.34 63.05 -6.81
CA MET A 16 -12.65 62.19 -7.96
C MET A 16 -11.56 61.17 -8.28
N SER A 17 -10.45 61.12 -7.53
CA SER A 17 -9.50 60.04 -7.71
C SER A 17 -10.21 58.72 -7.38
N PRO A 18 -10.18 57.71 -8.26
CA PRO A 18 -10.79 56.43 -7.96
C PRO A 18 -10.05 55.87 -6.74
N PHE A 19 -10.73 55.83 -5.60
CA PHE A 19 -10.28 55.03 -4.47
C PHE A 19 -10.15 53.62 -5.00
N MET A 20 -8.93 53.18 -5.27
CA MET A 20 -8.66 51.79 -5.58
C MET A 20 -8.92 51.01 -4.30
N VAL A 21 -10.17 50.60 -4.13
CA VAL A 21 -10.54 49.65 -3.10
C VAL A 21 -9.85 48.36 -3.51
N LYS A 22 -8.77 48.01 -2.83
CA LYS A 22 -8.29 46.63 -2.88
C LYS A 22 -9.46 45.80 -2.36
N ALA A 23 -10.05 44.96 -3.21
CA ALA A 23 -10.95 43.92 -2.76
C ALA A 23 -10.09 43.03 -1.85
N ASP A 24 -10.23 43.23 -0.54
CA ASP A 24 -9.57 42.38 0.43
C ASP A 24 -10.38 41.09 0.52
N CYS A 25 -9.67 39.96 0.55
CA CYS A 25 -10.34 38.67 0.60
C CYS A 25 -10.90 38.49 2.02
N ASP A 26 -12.22 38.62 2.15
CA ASP A 26 -12.87 38.48 3.44
C ASP A 26 -12.68 37.07 4.01
N TYR A 27 -12.50 36.98 5.33
CA TYR A 27 -12.24 35.72 6.02
C TYR A 27 -13.41 34.75 5.91
N GLN A 28 -14.66 35.22 5.91
CA GLN A 28 -15.82 34.34 5.76
C GLN A 28 -15.84 33.75 4.35
N ARG A 29 -15.62 34.58 3.33
CA ARG A 29 -15.55 34.12 1.94
C ARG A 29 -14.41 33.12 1.73
N LEU A 30 -13.24 33.38 2.31
CA LEU A 30 -12.13 32.43 2.23
C LEU A 30 -12.47 31.08 2.88
N ALA A 31 -13.18 31.08 4.02
CA ALA A 31 -13.61 29.85 4.68
C ALA A 31 -14.63 29.06 3.83
N GLU A 32 -15.55 29.74 3.15
CA GLU A 32 -16.47 29.11 2.20
C GLU A 32 -15.73 28.48 1.02
N LEU A 33 -14.78 29.20 0.42
CA LEU A 33 -13.95 28.72 -0.67
C LEU A 33 -13.12 27.49 -0.26
N SER A 34 -12.51 27.52 0.93
CA SER A 34 -11.82 26.35 1.49
C SER A 34 -12.75 25.16 1.69
N LYS A 35 -14.01 25.39 2.09
CA LYS A 35 -15.01 24.33 2.19
C LYS A 35 -15.34 23.72 0.82
N LEU A 36 -15.52 24.55 -0.22
CA LEU A 36 -15.69 24.07 -1.59
C LEU A 36 -14.50 23.23 -2.06
N ALA A 37 -13.28 23.74 -1.86
CA ALA A 37 -12.05 23.03 -2.20
C ALA A 37 -11.93 21.68 -1.47
N SER A 38 -12.39 21.60 -0.21
CA SER A 38 -12.38 20.34 0.55
C SER A 38 -13.33 19.28 -0.02
N ASN A 39 -14.43 19.70 -0.65
CA ASN A 39 -15.46 18.84 -1.25
C ASN A 39 -15.06 18.30 -2.63
N VAL A 40 -14.00 18.81 -3.24
CA VAL A 40 -13.42 18.25 -4.46
C VAL A 40 -12.98 16.81 -4.16
N LYS A 41 -13.51 15.87 -4.93
CA LYS A 41 -13.17 14.45 -4.82
C LYS A 41 -12.32 14.05 -6.01
N VAL A 42 -11.34 13.19 -5.75
CA VAL A 42 -10.46 12.61 -6.76
C VAL A 42 -10.62 11.10 -6.68
N SER A 43 -10.95 10.47 -7.80
CA SER A 43 -11.05 9.01 -7.96
C SER A 43 -10.34 8.58 -9.23
N TYR A 44 -10.03 7.31 -9.39
CA TYR A 44 -9.49 6.80 -10.65
C TYR A 44 -10.14 5.48 -11.04
N ASN A 45 -10.09 5.19 -12.34
CA ASN A 45 -10.31 3.88 -12.91
C ASN A 45 -9.17 3.55 -13.88
N TYR A 46 -9.03 2.31 -14.29
CA TYR A 46 -8.01 1.88 -15.24
C TYR A 46 -8.61 1.04 -16.37
N ASP A 47 -7.97 1.09 -17.53
CA ASP A 47 -8.31 0.25 -18.67
C ASP A 47 -7.48 -1.04 -18.73
N SER A 48 -7.72 -1.88 -19.74
CA SER A 48 -6.95 -3.10 -19.97
C SER A 48 -5.47 -2.86 -20.24
N ASN A 49 -5.11 -1.67 -20.73
CA ASN A 49 -3.77 -1.26 -21.14
C ASN A 49 -2.99 -0.55 -20.02
N ALA A 50 -3.51 -0.60 -18.78
CA ALA A 50 -2.92 0.05 -17.62
C ALA A 50 -2.81 1.58 -17.70
N ASN A 51 -3.65 2.22 -18.51
CA ASN A 51 -3.86 3.66 -18.43
C ASN A 51 -4.87 3.96 -17.34
N PHE A 52 -4.56 4.95 -16.51
CA PHE A 52 -5.43 5.40 -15.43
C PHE A 52 -6.16 6.66 -15.86
N THR A 53 -7.48 6.64 -15.79
CA THR A 53 -8.31 7.82 -15.91
C THR A 53 -8.66 8.31 -14.52
N VAL A 54 -8.11 9.46 -14.14
CA VAL A 54 -8.42 10.14 -12.89
C VAL A 54 -9.57 11.11 -13.13
N THR A 55 -10.56 11.06 -12.25
CA THR A 55 -11.78 11.85 -12.29
C THR A 55 -11.81 12.80 -11.09
N LEU A 56 -11.89 14.09 -11.38
CA LEU A 56 -12.19 15.14 -10.40
C LEU A 56 -13.69 15.45 -10.45
N THR A 57 -14.34 15.45 -9.29
CA THR A 57 -15.77 15.80 -9.16
C THR A 57 -15.99 16.90 -8.13
N ASN A 58 -17.16 17.53 -8.20
CA ASN A 58 -17.56 18.69 -7.38
C ASN A 58 -16.70 19.94 -7.62
N LEU A 59 -16.29 20.18 -8.86
CA LEU A 59 -15.72 21.46 -9.25
C LEU A 59 -16.84 22.51 -9.37
N THR A 60 -16.47 23.76 -9.10
CA THR A 60 -17.36 24.92 -9.15
C THR A 60 -16.60 26.08 -9.75
N ASP A 61 -17.29 27.03 -10.39
CA ASP A 61 -16.65 28.20 -11.02
C ASP A 61 -15.83 29.07 -10.05
N ASP A 62 -16.10 28.99 -8.75
CA ASP A 62 -15.39 29.70 -7.68
C ASP A 62 -13.96 29.16 -7.41
N ILE A 63 -13.61 27.99 -7.95
CA ILE A 63 -12.32 27.34 -7.74
C ILE A 63 -11.75 26.79 -9.05
N TYR A 64 -10.43 26.65 -9.10
CA TYR A 64 -9.76 25.89 -10.15
C TYR A 64 -8.71 24.96 -9.52
N VAL A 65 -8.35 23.91 -10.24
CA VAL A 65 -7.41 22.89 -9.77
C VAL A 65 -6.27 22.77 -10.77
N THR A 66 -5.04 22.75 -10.29
CA THR A 66 -3.88 22.44 -11.14
C THR A 66 -3.20 21.17 -10.65
N ASP A 67 -2.67 20.37 -11.56
CA ASP A 67 -1.82 19.24 -11.20
C ASP A 67 -0.32 19.54 -11.35
N ASN A 68 0.52 18.62 -10.90
CA ASN A 68 1.98 18.69 -11.03
C ASN A 68 2.49 18.33 -12.44
N PHE A 69 1.61 18.04 -13.39
CA PHE A 69 1.91 17.76 -14.80
C PHE A 69 1.60 18.96 -15.71
N GLY A 70 1.11 20.07 -15.13
CA GLY A 70 0.82 21.31 -15.84
C GLY A 70 -0.62 21.42 -16.37
N ASN A 71 -1.50 20.48 -16.03
CA ASN A 71 -2.91 20.59 -16.37
C ASN A 71 -3.64 21.52 -15.40
N SER A 72 -4.63 22.24 -15.92
CA SER A 72 -5.52 23.10 -15.15
C SER A 72 -6.98 22.76 -15.45
N PHE A 73 -7.80 22.71 -14.41
CA PHE A 73 -9.19 22.29 -14.44
C PHE A 73 -10.05 23.35 -13.77
N ASP A 74 -11.00 23.90 -14.51
CA ASP A 74 -11.98 24.85 -14.04
C ASP A 74 -13.39 24.45 -14.52
N GLY A 75 -14.37 25.25 -14.09
CA GLY A 75 -15.76 25.12 -14.48
C GLY A 75 -16.61 24.28 -13.54
N HIS A 76 -17.90 24.20 -13.87
CA HIS A 76 -18.83 23.27 -13.26
C HIS A 76 -18.66 21.85 -13.82
N ASP A 77 -18.84 20.86 -12.93
CA ASP A 77 -18.93 19.41 -13.21
C ASP A 77 -17.63 18.59 -13.09
N GLU A 78 -17.68 17.40 -13.68
CA GLU A 78 -16.65 16.37 -13.64
C GLU A 78 -15.57 16.62 -14.68
N ARG A 79 -14.31 16.42 -14.31
CA ARG A 79 -13.15 16.48 -15.22
C ARG A 79 -12.38 15.17 -15.16
N GLN A 80 -11.98 14.68 -16.33
CA GLN A 80 -11.22 13.43 -16.45
C GLN A 80 -9.90 13.69 -17.15
N VAL A 81 -8.82 13.09 -16.63
CA VAL A 81 -7.49 13.13 -17.25
C VAL A 81 -6.81 11.78 -17.12
N SER A 82 -6.10 11.40 -18.18
CA SER A 82 -5.34 10.16 -18.21
C SER A 82 -3.90 10.37 -17.73
N TYR A 83 -3.45 9.44 -16.87
CA TYR A 83 -2.08 9.38 -16.37
C TYR A 83 -1.53 7.96 -16.51
N GLY A 84 -0.21 7.85 -16.59
CA GLY A 84 0.47 6.56 -16.54
C GLY A 84 0.48 5.95 -15.13
N SER A 85 0.59 4.63 -15.05
CA SER A 85 0.73 3.89 -13.79
C SER A 85 1.94 4.35 -12.96
N GLY A 86 1.89 4.18 -11.63
CA GLY A 86 3.00 4.49 -10.73
C GLY A 86 3.23 5.97 -10.44
N ASN A 87 2.47 6.87 -11.06
CA ASN A 87 2.58 8.30 -10.82
C ASN A 87 1.87 8.71 -9.52
N THR A 88 2.47 9.64 -8.79
CA THR A 88 1.77 10.40 -7.75
C THR A 88 1.36 11.74 -8.31
N ILE A 89 0.05 12.01 -8.30
CA ILE A 89 -0.53 13.27 -8.75
C ILE A 89 -0.87 14.13 -7.54
N THR A 90 -0.39 15.37 -7.59
CA THR A 90 -0.71 16.40 -6.61
C THR A 90 -1.64 17.42 -7.24
N TYR A 91 -2.86 17.53 -6.73
CA TYR A 91 -3.84 18.52 -7.15
C TYR A 91 -3.86 19.68 -6.16
N GLN A 92 -3.49 20.86 -6.61
CA GLN A 92 -3.58 22.09 -5.83
C GLN A 92 -4.86 22.81 -6.23
N VAL A 93 -5.68 23.14 -5.24
CA VAL A 93 -6.95 23.84 -5.45
C VAL A 93 -6.76 25.31 -5.11
N PHE A 94 -7.18 26.18 -6.00
CA PHE A 94 -7.05 27.62 -5.89
C PHE A 94 -8.41 28.30 -6.05
N SER A 95 -8.51 29.51 -5.52
CA SER A 95 -9.67 30.38 -5.69
C SER A 95 -9.66 31.06 -7.04
N ASN A 96 -10.78 30.97 -7.74
CA ASN A 96 -11.10 31.74 -8.95
C ASN A 96 -12.00 32.95 -8.65
N ASP A 97 -12.36 33.15 -7.38
CA ASP A 97 -13.19 34.28 -6.93
C ASP A 97 -12.47 35.62 -7.15
N ALA A 98 -13.17 36.59 -7.73
CA ALA A 98 -12.62 37.91 -8.07
C ALA A 98 -12.11 38.71 -6.85
N ASN A 99 -12.66 38.46 -5.65
CA ASN A 99 -12.24 39.08 -4.41
C ASN A 99 -11.11 38.30 -3.70
N CYS A 100 -10.90 37.04 -4.07
CA CYS A 100 -9.87 36.17 -3.51
C CYS A 100 -9.01 35.51 -4.60
N PRO A 101 -8.49 36.24 -5.60
CA PRO A 101 -7.91 35.62 -6.78
C PRO A 101 -6.61 34.86 -6.46
N GLY A 102 -6.50 33.62 -6.93
CA GLY A 102 -5.27 32.82 -6.86
C GLY A 102 -4.87 32.37 -5.46
N ARG A 103 -5.74 32.48 -4.45
CA ARG A 103 -5.47 31.95 -3.11
C ARG A 103 -5.49 30.43 -3.15
N GLN A 104 -4.44 29.78 -2.65
CA GLN A 104 -4.43 28.32 -2.49
C GLN A 104 -5.36 27.93 -1.33
N LEU A 105 -6.33 27.07 -1.62
CA LEU A 105 -7.40 26.67 -0.72
C LEU A 105 -7.18 25.28 -0.13
N GLY A 106 -6.40 24.43 -0.81
CA GLY A 106 -6.06 23.10 -0.33
C GLY A 106 -5.26 22.29 -1.35
N THR A 107 -4.88 21.08 -0.93
CA THR A 107 -4.14 20.14 -1.77
C THR A 107 -4.73 18.75 -1.61
N LYS A 108 -4.84 18.00 -2.71
CA LYS A 108 -5.25 16.59 -2.74
C LYS A 108 -4.13 15.77 -3.37
N TYR A 109 -3.96 14.54 -2.90
CA TYR A 109 -2.93 13.63 -3.38
C TYR A 109 -3.58 12.32 -3.80
N ILE A 110 -3.08 11.75 -4.90
CA ILE A 110 -3.46 10.42 -5.34
C ILE A 110 -2.23 9.71 -5.91
N THR A 111 -1.97 8.50 -5.43
CA THR A 111 -0.88 7.66 -5.92
C THR A 111 -1.48 6.53 -6.71
N LEU A 112 -1.18 6.48 -8.00
CA LEU A 112 -1.61 5.40 -8.88
C LEU A 112 -0.68 4.21 -8.69
N PRO A 113 -1.20 2.98 -8.63
CA PRO A 113 -0.35 1.80 -8.50
C PRO A 113 0.52 1.64 -9.75
N SER A 114 1.70 1.06 -9.58
CA SER A 114 2.58 0.67 -10.67
C SER A 114 2.05 -0.58 -11.36
N PHE A 115 2.12 -0.61 -12.70
CA PHE A 115 1.85 -1.82 -13.46
C PHE A 115 3.03 -2.80 -13.32
N ASN A 116 2.72 -4.04 -12.96
CA ASN A 116 3.69 -5.11 -12.91
C ASN A 116 3.76 -5.85 -14.25
N PRO A 117 4.88 -5.80 -14.99
CA PRO A 117 4.99 -6.51 -16.27
C PRO A 117 5.06 -8.03 -16.13
N TYR A 118 5.38 -8.56 -14.95
CA TYR A 118 5.60 -9.99 -14.70
C TYR A 118 4.34 -10.75 -14.26
N TYR A 119 3.24 -10.05 -13.95
CA TYR A 119 2.04 -10.67 -13.36
C TYR A 119 1.43 -11.84 -14.16
N ALA A 120 1.70 -11.89 -15.47
CA ALA A 120 1.16 -12.87 -16.41
C ALA A 120 2.21 -13.88 -16.91
N THR A 121 3.43 -13.87 -16.36
CA THR A 121 4.46 -14.87 -16.70
C THR A 121 4.06 -16.25 -16.21
N ASP A 122 4.69 -17.29 -16.77
CA ASP A 122 4.45 -18.66 -16.32
C ASP A 122 4.93 -18.86 -14.88
N ASP A 123 5.98 -18.17 -14.45
CA ASP A 123 6.43 -18.14 -13.06
C ASP A 123 5.30 -17.75 -12.11
N CYS A 124 4.54 -16.71 -12.45
CA CYS A 124 3.40 -16.28 -11.66
C CYS A 124 2.17 -17.17 -11.75
N LYS A 125 2.01 -17.90 -12.85
CA LYS A 125 0.96 -18.93 -12.96
C LYS A 125 1.28 -20.15 -12.10
N ASN A 126 2.56 -20.53 -12.04
CA ASN A 126 3.04 -21.66 -11.26
C ASN A 126 3.14 -21.32 -9.76
N ASN A 127 3.36 -20.05 -9.44
CA ASN A 127 3.56 -19.55 -8.09
C ASN A 127 2.53 -18.46 -7.70
N PRO A 128 1.22 -18.77 -7.63
CA PRO A 128 0.18 -17.75 -7.39
C PRO A 128 0.25 -17.08 -6.01
N GLY A 129 0.93 -17.72 -5.04
CA GLY A 129 1.18 -17.16 -3.71
C GLY A 129 2.36 -16.17 -3.65
N PHE A 130 3.13 -16.05 -4.74
CA PHE A 130 4.29 -15.17 -4.76
C PHE A 130 3.87 -13.69 -4.77
N GLN A 131 4.45 -12.92 -3.85
CA GLN A 131 4.06 -11.52 -3.59
C GLN A 131 4.14 -10.61 -4.82
N TYR A 132 5.01 -10.91 -5.77
CA TYR A 132 5.20 -10.11 -6.98
C TYR A 132 4.40 -10.59 -8.18
N CYS A 133 3.36 -11.42 -7.97
CA CYS A 133 2.45 -11.84 -9.02
C CYS A 133 1.16 -11.02 -9.12
N GLN A 134 1.03 -9.98 -8.30
CA GLN A 134 -0.08 -9.04 -8.40
C GLN A 134 0.08 -8.14 -9.62
N LYS A 135 -1.02 -7.86 -10.33
CA LYS A 135 -1.02 -6.93 -11.48
C LYS A 135 -0.60 -5.50 -11.10
N TRP A 136 -0.97 -5.08 -9.91
CA TRP A 136 -0.75 -3.74 -9.37
C TRP A 136 0.17 -3.80 -8.17
N THR A 137 1.21 -2.98 -8.16
CA THR A 137 2.21 -2.93 -7.08
C THR A 137 2.37 -1.50 -6.58
N SER A 138 2.87 -1.33 -5.35
CA SER A 138 3.16 -0.01 -4.78
C SER A 138 4.38 0.65 -5.41
N SER A 139 5.26 -0.12 -6.04
CA SER A 139 6.47 0.35 -6.70
C SER A 139 6.80 -0.47 -7.94
N VAL A 140 7.60 0.12 -8.84
CA VAL A 140 8.15 -0.60 -10.01
C VAL A 140 9.10 -1.69 -9.52
N ILE A 141 8.86 -2.92 -9.95
CA ILE A 141 9.72 -4.07 -9.68
C ILE A 141 10.65 -4.24 -10.88
N ASN A 142 11.96 -4.30 -10.63
CA ASN A 142 12.92 -4.62 -11.68
C ASN A 142 13.08 -6.15 -11.80
N ILE A 143 13.55 -6.61 -12.95
CA ILE A 143 13.70 -8.06 -13.23
C ILE A 143 14.63 -8.76 -12.23
N ASN A 144 15.76 -8.15 -11.86
CA ASN A 144 16.71 -8.78 -10.94
C ASN A 144 16.11 -8.99 -9.54
N THR A 145 15.30 -8.03 -9.06
CA THR A 145 14.58 -8.12 -7.80
C THR A 145 13.46 -9.16 -7.88
N PHE A 146 12.77 -9.25 -9.03
CA PHE A 146 11.76 -10.28 -9.27
C PHE A 146 12.39 -11.67 -9.24
N ASP A 147 13.43 -11.91 -10.04
CA ASP A 147 14.10 -13.20 -10.19
C ASP A 147 14.72 -13.68 -8.87
N SER A 148 15.42 -12.77 -8.16
CA SER A 148 16.02 -13.11 -6.86
C SER A 148 14.96 -13.49 -5.83
N ALA A 149 13.88 -12.72 -5.73
CA ALA A 149 12.83 -13.01 -4.76
C ALA A 149 12.00 -14.24 -5.13
N LEU A 150 11.89 -14.55 -6.42
CA LEU A 150 11.24 -15.78 -6.89
C LEU A 150 12.07 -17.01 -6.50
N ALA A 151 13.39 -16.95 -6.72
CA ALA A 151 14.29 -18.03 -6.32
C ALA A 151 14.21 -18.28 -4.80
N ASP A 152 14.26 -17.22 -3.99
CA ASP A 152 14.12 -17.33 -2.53
C ASP A 152 12.76 -17.97 -2.13
N TYR A 153 11.67 -17.58 -2.81
CA TYR A 153 10.33 -18.12 -2.56
C TYR A 153 10.19 -19.60 -2.97
N GLU A 154 10.80 -19.99 -4.09
CA GLU A 154 10.83 -21.39 -4.54
C GLU A 154 11.70 -22.27 -3.62
N ASP A 155 12.80 -21.73 -3.10
CA ASP A 155 13.64 -22.38 -2.09
C ASP A 155 12.88 -22.57 -0.76
N GLU A 156 12.11 -21.57 -0.31
CA GLU A 156 11.26 -21.69 0.87
C GLU A 156 10.19 -22.79 0.71
N ILE A 157 9.53 -22.86 -0.45
CA ILE A 157 8.47 -23.86 -0.70
C ILE A 157 9.06 -25.25 -0.93
N SER A 158 10.21 -25.37 -1.58
CA SER A 158 10.89 -26.64 -1.76
C SER A 158 11.45 -27.17 -0.43
N GLY A 159 12.00 -26.31 0.44
CA GLY A 159 12.40 -26.67 1.80
C GLY A 159 11.23 -27.18 2.66
N VAL A 160 10.04 -26.59 2.52
CA VAL A 160 8.80 -27.08 3.17
C VAL A 160 8.31 -28.40 2.58
N ASN A 161 8.60 -28.68 1.30
CA ASN A 161 8.26 -29.96 0.67
C ASN A 161 9.28 -31.07 0.99
N ASP A 162 10.55 -30.73 1.23
CA ASP A 162 11.57 -31.68 1.68
C ASP A 162 11.43 -32.06 3.16
N GLU A 163 10.84 -31.20 4.01
CA GLU A 163 10.36 -31.60 5.35
C GLU A 163 9.14 -32.55 5.32
N LYS A 164 8.57 -32.85 4.14
CA LYS A 164 7.55 -33.90 3.94
C LYS A 164 8.05 -35.11 3.15
N ALA A 165 9.35 -35.34 3.16
CA ALA A 165 9.93 -36.67 2.99
C ALA A 165 10.62 -37.14 4.29
N GLU A 166 10.03 -36.85 5.45
CA GLU A 166 10.41 -37.50 6.70
C GLU A 166 10.01 -38.99 6.67
N GLU A 167 10.93 -39.85 6.26
CA GLU A 167 11.03 -41.22 6.79
C GLU A 167 11.40 -41.24 8.30
N SER A 168 11.36 -40.11 9.01
CA SER A 168 11.71 -40.00 10.44
C SER A 168 10.55 -40.39 11.39
N SER A 169 9.32 -40.53 10.90
CA SER A 169 8.12 -40.66 11.76
C SER A 169 8.09 -41.91 12.66
N ILE A 170 8.80 -43.01 12.37
CA ILE A 170 8.78 -44.21 13.22
C ILE A 170 10.02 -44.30 14.12
N TRP A 171 11.21 -43.95 13.61
CA TRP A 171 12.44 -44.06 14.38
C TRP A 171 12.54 -42.99 15.47
N GLU A 172 12.06 -41.77 15.23
CA GLU A 172 12.07 -40.73 16.26
C GLU A 172 11.09 -41.01 17.39
N ILE A 173 9.92 -41.58 17.09
CA ILE A 173 8.97 -42.04 18.11
C ILE A 173 9.59 -43.16 18.96
N ILE A 174 10.30 -44.10 18.32
CA ILE A 174 10.99 -45.18 19.03
C ILE A 174 12.11 -44.61 19.90
N VAL A 175 13.00 -43.77 19.35
CA VAL A 175 14.13 -43.19 20.08
C VAL A 175 13.65 -42.36 21.27
N ASN A 176 12.66 -41.48 21.08
CA ASN A 176 12.10 -40.68 22.18
C ASN A 176 11.43 -41.55 23.25
N PHE A 177 10.74 -42.64 22.86
CA PHE A 177 10.15 -43.56 23.83
C PHE A 177 11.21 -44.27 24.68
N PHE A 178 12.35 -44.66 24.08
CA PHE A 178 13.46 -45.30 24.79
C PHE A 178 14.23 -44.33 25.70
N GLU A 179 14.39 -43.05 25.31
CA GLU A 179 15.06 -42.05 26.15
C GLU A 179 14.22 -41.65 27.37
N GLU A 180 12.92 -41.42 27.21
CA GLU A 180 12.04 -41.05 28.33
C GLU A 180 11.75 -42.22 29.28
N ASN A 181 11.72 -43.46 28.77
CA ASN A 181 11.31 -44.65 29.53
C ASN A 181 12.43 -45.69 29.70
N PHE A 182 13.70 -45.28 29.58
CA PHE A 182 14.88 -46.14 29.67
C PHE A 182 14.87 -47.08 30.89
N TYR A 183 14.42 -46.58 32.05
CA TYR A 183 14.32 -47.36 33.28
C TYR A 183 13.26 -48.48 33.22
N ILE A 184 12.14 -48.27 32.52
CA ILE A 184 11.07 -49.27 32.36
C ILE A 184 11.53 -50.38 31.41
N VAL A 185 12.24 -50.02 30.35
CA VAL A 185 12.80 -50.97 29.37
C VAL A 185 13.84 -51.87 30.04
N ILE A 186 14.77 -51.30 30.83
CA ILE A 186 15.74 -52.09 31.60
C ILE A 186 15.03 -53.00 32.61
N GLY A 187 14.01 -52.48 33.31
CA GLY A 187 13.23 -53.25 34.28
C GLY A 187 12.58 -54.49 33.65
N LEU A 188 11.91 -54.33 32.50
CA LEU A 188 11.31 -55.45 31.77
C LEU A 188 12.37 -56.44 31.27
N GLY A 189 13.52 -55.95 30.78
CA GLY A 189 14.63 -56.80 30.36
C GLY A 189 15.16 -57.69 31.49
N ILE A 190 15.30 -57.15 32.70
CA ILE A 190 15.75 -57.91 33.88
C ILE A 190 14.71 -58.96 34.27
N VAL A 191 13.41 -58.64 34.25
CA VAL A 191 12.35 -59.60 34.58
C VAL A 191 12.32 -60.77 33.59
N ILE A 192 12.48 -60.50 32.30
CA ILE A 192 12.54 -61.53 31.25
C ILE A 192 13.78 -62.42 31.45
N LEU A 193 14.95 -61.82 31.73
CA LEU A 193 16.18 -62.56 32.01
C LEU A 193 16.04 -63.50 33.22
N VAL A 194 15.46 -63.00 34.32
CA VAL A 194 15.19 -63.81 35.52
C VAL A 194 14.22 -64.95 35.21
N PHE A 195 13.21 -64.71 34.39
CA PHE A 195 12.25 -65.73 33.98
C PHE A 195 12.91 -66.82 33.12
N ILE A 196 13.76 -66.44 32.16
CA ILE A 196 14.53 -67.38 31.33
C ILE A 196 15.49 -68.21 32.19
N VAL A 197 16.22 -67.57 33.11
CA VAL A 197 17.11 -68.29 34.05
C VAL A 197 16.32 -69.26 34.92
N MET A 198 15.14 -68.87 35.41
CA MET A 198 14.25 -69.76 36.16
C MET A 198 13.81 -70.97 35.32
N LEU A 199 13.43 -70.75 34.05
CA LEU A 199 13.08 -71.84 33.13
C LEU A 199 14.27 -72.77 32.88
N ILE A 200 15.46 -72.23 32.67
CA ILE A 200 16.68 -73.02 32.48
C ILE A 200 16.99 -73.85 33.73
N ILE A 201 16.91 -73.28 34.94
CA ILE A 201 17.11 -74.00 36.20
C ILE A 201 16.07 -75.11 36.38
N ARG A 202 14.81 -74.86 35.99
CA ARG A 202 13.72 -75.85 36.09
C ARG A 202 13.86 -76.99 35.08
N LEU A 203 14.40 -76.69 33.90
CA LEU A 203 14.67 -77.65 32.82
C LEU A 203 16.04 -78.31 32.97
N TRP A 204 16.90 -77.85 33.89
CA TRP A 204 18.17 -78.50 34.16
C TRP A 204 17.93 -79.81 34.90
N PRO A 205 18.22 -80.98 34.28
CA PRO A 205 17.92 -82.25 34.88
C PRO A 205 18.72 -82.40 36.17
N LYS A 206 18.04 -82.52 37.32
CA LYS A 206 18.67 -82.92 38.58
C LYS A 206 19.35 -84.26 38.33
N LYS A 207 20.68 -84.25 38.21
CA LYS A 207 21.49 -85.47 38.19
C LYS A 207 21.23 -86.20 39.51
N LYS A 208 20.38 -87.24 39.45
CA LYS A 208 20.14 -88.17 40.55
C LYS A 208 21.50 -88.73 40.96
N ARG A 209 21.87 -88.53 42.22
CA ARG A 209 22.87 -89.35 42.91
C ARG A 209 22.24 -90.70 43.21
#